data_AF-A0AAJ6HLU7-F1
#
_entry.id   AF-A0AAJ6HLU7-F1
#
_cell.length_a   1.000
_cell.length_b   1.000
_cell.length_c   1.000
_cell.angle_alpha   90.00
_cell.angle_beta   90.00
_cell.angle_gamma   90.00
#
_symmetry.space_group_name_H-M   'P 1'
#
loop_
_entity.id
_entity.type
_entity.pdbx_description
1 polymer ?
#
loop_
_entity_poly.entity_id
_entity_poly.type
_entity_poly.pdbx_seq_one_letter_code
_entity_poly.pdbx_strand_id
1 'polypeptide(L)'
;MTTMVSVEDVAAASTLVVFGMRPKLLPHRDPAYRNLVRRHREDDAFAETVEAVAAGMGVRVLAVNERAGIVLTPQRDSVFEVKLETYARATKTAERRDLEKVIHGIIHVAVAALAFPRPDDLANDSYVGRVDVEQVDMMVREACRVLADRTADEGDPRFDAPRLEQVWRAFARRPEVAATKDGRANPDSTRGMTARALRYLADLGLLAASDQEGTYRTTHRYQIEVRELAAGNALKELLDLGVVPITSPSGTLRHVGDPAEDEE
;
A
#
# COMPACT_ATOMS: atom_id res chain seq x y z
N MET A 1 -10.65 31.87 -23.60
CA MET A 1 -12.10 31.92 -23.27
C MET A 1 -12.26 31.23 -21.93
N THR A 2 -12.77 31.92 -20.91
CA THR A 2 -13.07 31.31 -19.62
C THR A 2 -14.36 30.52 -19.76
N THR A 3 -14.29 29.19 -19.70
CA THR A 3 -15.46 28.31 -19.74
C THR A 3 -16.29 28.54 -18.48
N MET A 4 -17.58 28.84 -18.63
CA MET A 4 -18.48 29.03 -17.48
C MET A 4 -18.82 27.67 -16.86
N VAL A 5 -18.43 27.46 -15.60
CA VAL A 5 -18.77 26.27 -14.81
C VAL A 5 -20.20 26.42 -14.27
N SER A 6 -21.06 25.42 -14.52
CA SER A 6 -22.44 25.40 -14.02
C SER A 6 -22.55 24.77 -12.62
N VAL A 7 -23.70 24.95 -11.96
CA VAL A 7 -23.98 24.29 -10.68
C VAL A 7 -24.06 22.77 -10.87
N GLU A 8 -24.60 22.34 -12.00
CA GLU A 8 -24.65 20.94 -12.41
C GLU A 8 -23.26 20.32 -12.56
N ASP A 9 -22.29 21.09 -13.07
CA ASP A 9 -20.90 20.64 -13.19
C ASP A 9 -20.25 20.43 -11.83
N VAL A 10 -20.46 21.37 -10.90
CA VAL A 10 -19.96 21.23 -9.52
C VAL A 10 -20.58 20.02 -8.83
N ALA A 11 -21.89 19.79 -9.01
CA ALA A 11 -22.58 18.63 -8.43
C ALA A 11 -22.08 17.31 -9.04
N ALA A 12 -21.88 17.25 -10.35
CA ALA A 12 -21.34 16.08 -11.04
C ALA A 12 -19.87 15.81 -10.64
N ALA A 13 -19.06 16.85 -10.51
CA ALA A 13 -17.67 16.75 -10.06
C ALA A 13 -17.57 16.22 -8.63
N SER A 14 -18.39 16.77 -7.73
CA SER A 14 -18.51 16.29 -6.35
C SER A 14 -18.96 14.83 -6.29
N THR A 15 -19.89 14.43 -7.16
CA THR A 15 -20.35 13.04 -7.26
C THR A 15 -19.23 12.10 -7.69
N LEU A 16 -18.38 12.52 -8.63
CA LEU A 16 -17.21 11.74 -9.04
C LEU A 16 -16.24 11.55 -7.86
N VAL A 17 -15.94 12.61 -7.10
CA VAL A 17 -15.09 12.50 -5.89
C VAL A 17 -15.70 11.56 -4.85
N VAL A 18 -17.02 11.60 -4.63
CA VAL A 18 -17.72 10.66 -3.73
C VAL A 18 -17.62 9.22 -4.20
N PHE A 19 -17.65 8.95 -5.51
CA PHE A 19 -17.37 7.61 -6.03
C PHE A 19 -15.94 7.15 -5.70
N GLY A 20 -14.96 8.07 -5.77
CA GLY A 20 -13.58 7.83 -5.34
C GLY A 20 -13.46 7.39 -3.88
N MET A 21 -14.30 7.92 -3.00
CA MET A 21 -14.33 7.56 -1.58
C MET A 21 -14.92 6.18 -1.28
N ARG A 22 -15.41 5.46 -2.29
CA ARG A 22 -15.94 4.09 -2.17
C ARG A 22 -14.90 3.10 -2.69
N PRO A 23 -14.08 2.48 -1.82
CA PRO A 23 -12.82 1.87 -2.27
C PRO A 23 -13.00 0.66 -3.20
N LYS A 24 -14.11 -0.08 -3.03
CA LYS A 24 -14.45 -1.30 -3.80
C LYS A 24 -15.41 -1.05 -4.97
N LEU A 25 -15.90 0.18 -5.16
CA LEU A 25 -16.79 0.51 -6.27
C LEU A 25 -15.97 0.81 -7.53
N LEU A 26 -16.35 0.22 -8.65
CA LEU A 26 -15.65 0.34 -9.93
C LEU A 26 -16.58 0.90 -11.02
N PRO A 27 -16.06 1.68 -11.99
CA PRO A 27 -16.88 2.29 -13.03
C PRO A 27 -17.72 1.28 -13.82
N HIS A 28 -17.17 0.09 -14.10
CA HIS A 28 -17.90 -0.92 -14.88
C HIS A 28 -19.13 -1.50 -14.16
N ARG A 29 -19.29 -1.26 -12.85
CA ARG A 29 -20.43 -1.72 -12.03
C ARG A 29 -21.50 -0.64 -11.83
N ASP A 30 -21.23 0.60 -12.21
CA ASP A 30 -22.13 1.73 -11.99
C ASP A 30 -22.14 2.63 -13.24
N PRO A 31 -23.25 2.67 -14.02
CA PRO A 31 -23.33 3.49 -15.23
C PRO A 31 -23.12 4.99 -14.99
N ALA A 32 -23.57 5.53 -13.86
CA ALA A 32 -23.39 6.95 -13.54
C ALA A 32 -21.91 7.24 -13.28
N TYR A 33 -21.23 6.39 -12.51
CA TYR A 33 -19.78 6.51 -12.29
C TYR A 33 -19.01 6.42 -13.61
N ARG A 34 -19.32 5.43 -14.45
CA ARG A 34 -18.70 5.28 -15.78
C ARG A 34 -18.85 6.53 -16.65
N ASN A 35 -20.05 7.13 -16.65
CA ASN A 35 -20.32 8.33 -17.42
C ASN A 35 -19.50 9.53 -16.93
N LEU A 36 -19.35 9.71 -15.61
CA LEU A 36 -18.54 10.78 -15.03
C LEU A 36 -17.04 10.59 -15.30
N VAL A 37 -16.54 9.35 -15.22
CA VAL A 37 -15.14 9.03 -15.59
C VAL A 37 -14.88 9.31 -17.06
N ARG A 38 -15.81 8.93 -17.93
CA ARG A 38 -15.72 9.22 -19.37
C ARG A 38 -15.71 10.73 -19.61
N ARG A 39 -16.65 11.47 -19.00
CA ARG A 39 -16.73 12.93 -19.12
C ARG A 39 -15.45 13.60 -18.66
N HIS A 40 -14.89 13.23 -17.50
CA HIS A 40 -13.62 13.76 -17.00
C HIS A 40 -12.48 13.61 -18.00
N ARG A 41 -12.45 12.53 -18.79
CA ARG A 41 -11.39 12.29 -19.77
C ARG A 41 -11.59 13.04 -21.09
N GLU A 42 -12.78 13.54 -21.36
CA GLU A 42 -13.15 14.18 -22.63
C GLU A 42 -13.40 15.70 -22.50
N ASP A 43 -13.62 16.19 -21.28
CA ASP A 43 -14.00 17.58 -20.96
C ASP A 43 -13.01 18.17 -19.93
N ASP A 44 -12.05 18.95 -20.42
CA ASP A 44 -10.99 19.56 -19.59
C ASP A 44 -11.55 20.51 -18.53
N ALA A 45 -12.62 21.25 -18.83
CA ALA A 45 -13.24 22.16 -17.85
C ALA A 45 -13.91 21.38 -16.71
N PHE A 46 -14.51 20.23 -17.02
CA PHE A 46 -15.03 19.32 -16.01
C PHE A 46 -13.90 18.67 -15.19
N ALA A 47 -12.77 18.30 -15.81
CA ALA A 47 -11.60 17.80 -15.11
C ALA A 47 -11.03 18.84 -14.12
N GLU A 48 -10.85 20.10 -14.54
CA GLU A 48 -10.44 21.20 -13.66
C GLU A 48 -11.41 21.40 -12.49
N THR A 49 -12.72 21.28 -12.74
CA THR A 49 -13.74 21.37 -11.69
C THR A 49 -13.61 20.23 -10.67
N VAL A 50 -13.33 19.01 -11.12
CA VAL A 50 -13.10 17.83 -10.25
C VAL A 50 -11.86 18.02 -9.39
N GLU A 51 -10.77 18.52 -9.96
CA GLU A 51 -9.54 18.84 -9.22
C GLU A 51 -9.79 19.92 -8.16
N ALA A 52 -10.51 20.99 -8.50
CA ALA A 52 -10.84 22.05 -7.56
C ALA A 52 -11.71 21.56 -6.40
N VAL A 53 -12.72 20.71 -6.69
CA VAL A 53 -13.56 20.09 -5.65
C VAL A 53 -12.74 19.16 -4.77
N ALA A 54 -11.91 18.29 -5.35
CA ALA A 54 -11.03 17.39 -4.60
C ALA A 54 -10.09 18.17 -3.66
N ALA A 55 -9.41 19.20 -4.18
CA ALA A 55 -8.52 20.05 -3.41
C ALA A 55 -9.25 20.78 -2.27
N GLY A 56 -10.45 21.30 -2.53
CA GLY A 56 -11.30 21.91 -1.50
C GLY A 56 -11.70 20.94 -0.38
N MET A 57 -11.76 19.64 -0.67
CA MET A 57 -12.00 18.59 0.32
C MET A 57 -10.71 18.12 1.03
N GLY A 58 -9.54 18.59 0.62
CA GLY A 58 -8.26 18.14 1.18
C GLY A 58 -7.78 16.79 0.66
N VAL A 59 -8.18 16.43 -0.57
CA VAL A 59 -7.68 15.26 -1.30
C VAL A 59 -7.14 15.70 -2.67
N ARG A 60 -6.21 14.94 -3.23
CA ARG A 60 -5.67 15.14 -4.58
C ARG A 60 -6.07 13.98 -5.46
N VAL A 61 -6.37 14.27 -6.72
CA VAL A 61 -6.59 13.24 -7.74
C VAL A 61 -5.24 12.70 -8.20
N LEU A 62 -5.03 11.38 -8.06
CA LEU A 62 -3.85 10.69 -8.57
C LEU A 62 -4.03 10.28 -10.03
N ALA A 63 -5.22 9.79 -10.36
CA ALA A 63 -5.55 9.31 -11.69
C ALA A 63 -7.07 9.21 -11.87
N VAL A 64 -7.52 9.32 -13.11
CA VAL A 64 -8.90 9.00 -13.52
C VAL A 64 -8.87 8.13 -14.76
N ASN A 65 -9.31 6.87 -14.64
CA ASN A 65 -9.36 5.94 -15.77
C ASN A 65 -10.54 4.95 -15.69
N GLU A 66 -10.82 4.24 -16.78
CA GLU A 66 -11.97 3.33 -16.85
C GLU A 66 -11.83 2.09 -15.94
N ARG A 67 -10.60 1.68 -15.60
CA ARG A 67 -10.31 0.46 -14.82
C ARG A 67 -10.47 0.70 -13.33
N ALA A 68 -9.80 1.72 -12.79
CA ALA A 68 -9.82 2.08 -11.37
C ALA A 68 -10.88 3.13 -11.03
N GLY A 69 -11.36 3.90 -12.01
CA GLY A 69 -12.14 5.10 -11.76
C GLY A 69 -11.26 6.26 -11.31
N ILE A 70 -11.75 7.09 -10.40
CA ILE A 70 -10.98 8.15 -9.77
C ILE A 70 -10.21 7.60 -8.55
N VAL A 71 -8.91 7.82 -8.53
CA VAL A 71 -8.02 7.48 -7.41
C VAL A 71 -7.64 8.77 -6.70
N LEU A 72 -7.85 8.80 -5.39
CA LEU A 72 -7.71 9.97 -4.54
C LEU A 72 -6.68 9.66 -3.46
N THR A 73 -5.78 10.61 -3.21
CA THR A 73 -4.88 10.56 -2.05
C THR A 73 -5.15 11.73 -1.13
N PRO A 74 -5.10 11.56 0.20
CA PRO A 74 -5.20 12.68 1.13
C PRO A 74 -4.06 13.69 0.94
N GLN A 75 -4.37 14.97 1.09
CA GLN A 75 -3.34 15.99 1.28
C GLN A 75 -2.85 15.99 2.74
N ARG A 76 -1.62 16.47 2.96
CA ARG A 76 -1.09 16.67 4.31
C ARG A 76 -2.00 17.59 5.12
N ASP A 77 -2.16 17.28 6.40
CA ASP A 77 -2.99 17.98 7.37
C ASP A 77 -4.51 17.95 7.08
N SER A 78 -4.95 17.19 6.07
CA SER A 78 -6.38 17.06 5.77
C SER A 78 -7.09 16.12 6.75
N VAL A 79 -8.42 16.22 6.83
CA VAL A 79 -9.24 15.30 7.65
C VAL A 79 -9.22 13.87 7.13
N PHE A 80 -8.86 13.69 5.86
CA PHE A 80 -8.70 12.40 5.21
C PHE A 80 -7.29 11.84 5.38
N GLU A 81 -6.34 12.66 5.81
CA GLU A 81 -5.02 12.17 6.17
C GLU A 81 -5.20 11.09 7.22
N VAL A 82 -4.73 9.89 6.90
CA VAL A 82 -4.76 8.78 7.84
C VAL A 82 -3.73 9.09 8.92
N LYS A 83 -4.19 9.81 9.94
CA LYS A 83 -3.40 10.05 11.14
C LYS A 83 -3.12 8.70 11.78
N LEU A 84 -1.88 8.53 12.19
CA LEU A 84 -1.34 7.33 12.83
C LEU A 84 -2.29 6.74 13.90
N GLU A 85 -3.01 7.59 14.63
CA GLU A 85 -3.93 7.24 15.70
C GLU A 85 -5.25 6.60 15.21
N THR A 86 -5.77 7.03 14.06
CA THR A 86 -7.01 6.52 13.45
C THR A 86 -6.79 5.12 12.86
N TYR A 87 -5.65 4.89 12.23
CA TYR A 87 -5.25 3.58 11.71
C TYR A 87 -5.15 2.52 12.83
N ALA A 88 -4.47 2.86 13.94
CA ALA A 88 -4.29 1.96 15.09
C ALA A 88 -5.61 1.52 15.75
N ARG A 89 -6.66 2.36 15.66
CA ARG A 89 -8.00 2.02 16.14
C ARG A 89 -8.71 1.03 15.20
N ALA A 90 -8.51 1.16 13.89
CA ALA A 90 -9.09 0.27 12.88
C ALA A 90 -8.48 -1.14 12.92
N THR A 91 -7.20 -1.28 13.26
CA THR A 91 -6.50 -2.58 13.36
C THR A 91 -6.66 -3.30 14.70
N LYS A 92 -7.43 -2.72 15.65
CA LYS A 92 -7.69 -3.23 17.01
C LYS A 92 -6.42 -3.54 17.81
N THR A 93 -5.45 -2.63 17.80
CA THR A 93 -4.18 -2.77 18.53
C THR A 93 -4.26 -2.15 19.93
N ALA A 94 -4.10 -2.96 20.98
CA ALA A 94 -3.94 -2.48 22.36
C ALA A 94 -2.45 -2.23 22.71
N GLU A 95 -2.20 -1.17 23.47
CA GLU A 95 -0.95 -0.82 24.20
C GLU A 95 0.36 -0.54 23.42
N ARG A 96 0.60 -1.05 22.20
CA ARG A 96 1.85 -0.78 21.44
C ARG A 96 1.61 -0.11 20.09
N ARG A 97 0.88 1.02 20.14
CA ARG A 97 0.39 1.75 18.96
C ARG A 97 1.49 2.08 17.97
N ASP A 98 2.65 2.53 18.46
CA ASP A 98 3.76 3.07 17.66
C ASP A 98 4.58 2.01 16.93
N LEU A 99 4.73 0.86 17.55
CA LEU A 99 5.44 -0.30 17.02
C LEU A 99 4.69 -0.93 15.84
N GLU A 100 3.40 -1.19 16.03
CA GLU A 100 2.60 -1.91 15.02
C GLU A 100 2.36 -1.09 13.76
N LYS A 101 2.35 0.25 13.86
CA LYS A 101 2.26 1.14 12.69
C LYS A 101 3.45 0.97 11.75
N VAL A 102 4.65 0.96 12.30
CA VAL A 102 5.87 0.82 11.51
C VAL A 102 5.94 -0.59 10.90
N ILE A 103 5.52 -1.62 11.65
CA ILE A 103 5.39 -2.98 11.11
C ILE A 103 4.41 -3.03 9.92
N HIS A 104 3.24 -2.40 10.01
CA HIS A 104 2.30 -2.33 8.89
C HIS A 104 2.89 -1.56 7.68
N GLY A 105 3.65 -0.49 7.94
CA GLY A 105 4.38 0.23 6.89
C GLY A 105 5.40 -0.67 6.17
N ILE A 106 6.21 -1.42 6.92
CA ILE A 106 7.18 -2.37 6.35
C ILE A 106 6.47 -3.49 5.58
N ILE A 107 5.37 -4.05 6.12
CA ILE A 107 4.57 -5.05 5.42
C ILE A 107 4.04 -4.49 4.10
N HIS A 108 3.52 -3.25 4.09
CA HIS A 108 3.00 -2.62 2.89
C HIS A 108 4.11 -2.42 1.82
N VAL A 109 5.31 -2.02 2.24
CA VAL A 109 6.47 -1.91 1.35
C VAL A 109 6.88 -3.28 0.80
N ALA A 110 6.91 -4.32 1.64
CA ALA A 110 7.19 -5.68 1.20
C ALA A 110 6.14 -6.19 0.20
N VAL A 111 4.85 -5.91 0.43
CA VAL A 111 3.77 -6.21 -0.52
C VAL A 111 4.00 -5.50 -1.84
N ALA A 112 4.32 -4.20 -1.84
CA ALA A 112 4.59 -3.45 -3.06
C ALA A 112 5.80 -4.01 -3.83
N ALA A 113 6.89 -4.33 -3.13
CA ALA A 113 8.09 -4.90 -3.72
C ALA A 113 7.83 -6.29 -4.34
N LEU A 114 7.17 -7.19 -3.62
CA LEU A 114 6.83 -8.53 -4.12
C LEU A 114 5.82 -8.48 -5.25
N ALA A 115 4.85 -7.56 -5.16
CA ALA A 115 3.82 -7.42 -6.19
C ALA A 115 4.36 -6.79 -7.48
N PHE A 116 5.37 -5.93 -7.40
CA PHE A 116 5.95 -5.22 -8.55
C PHE A 116 7.49 -5.32 -8.50
N PRO A 117 8.05 -6.51 -8.75
CA PRO A 117 9.48 -6.75 -8.58
C PRO A 117 10.34 -5.96 -9.56
N ARG A 118 9.79 -5.57 -10.72
CA ARG A 118 10.46 -4.74 -11.73
C ARG A 118 9.77 -3.39 -11.89
N PRO A 119 10.52 -2.31 -12.16
CA PRO A 119 9.93 -1.00 -12.51
C PRO A 119 8.93 -1.09 -13.67
N ASP A 120 9.19 -1.96 -14.66
CA ASP A 120 8.30 -2.18 -15.80
C ASP A 120 6.96 -2.81 -15.41
N ASP A 121 6.94 -3.67 -14.39
CA ASP A 121 5.70 -4.25 -13.85
C ASP A 121 4.84 -3.14 -13.25
N LEU A 122 5.48 -2.21 -12.54
CA LEU A 122 4.81 -1.06 -11.97
C LEU A 122 4.31 -0.12 -13.07
N ALA A 123 5.04 0.08 -14.17
CA ALA A 123 4.66 0.95 -15.28
C ALA A 123 3.59 0.35 -16.22
N ASN A 124 3.43 -0.97 -16.24
CA ASN A 124 2.50 -1.66 -17.13
C ASN A 124 1.09 -1.75 -16.52
N ASP A 125 0.14 -0.95 -17.02
CA ASP A 125 -1.26 -0.95 -16.54
C ASP A 125 -2.00 -2.29 -16.72
N SER A 126 -1.50 -3.21 -17.54
CA SER A 126 -2.06 -4.56 -17.71
C SER A 126 -1.49 -5.60 -16.74
N TYR A 127 -0.40 -5.28 -16.06
CA TYR A 127 0.24 -6.17 -15.10
C TYR A 127 -0.61 -6.33 -13.83
N VAL A 128 -0.68 -7.55 -13.32
CA VAL A 128 -1.40 -7.90 -12.09
C VAL A 128 -0.46 -8.67 -11.18
N GLY A 129 0.04 -8.00 -10.15
CA GLY A 129 0.88 -8.61 -9.13
C GLY A 129 0.10 -9.58 -8.27
N ARG A 130 0.80 -10.58 -7.74
CA ARG A 130 0.28 -11.54 -6.76
C ARG A 130 1.18 -11.56 -5.56
N VAL A 131 0.57 -11.67 -4.39
CA VAL A 131 1.29 -11.79 -3.12
C VAL A 131 0.59 -12.81 -2.25
N ASP A 132 1.35 -13.55 -1.47
CA ASP A 132 0.82 -14.39 -0.41
C ASP A 132 1.39 -13.99 0.96
N VAL A 133 0.63 -14.34 1.99
CA VAL A 133 0.99 -14.01 3.38
C VAL A 133 2.34 -14.58 3.79
N GLU A 134 2.72 -15.75 3.29
CA GLU A 134 3.95 -16.44 3.65
C GLU A 134 5.18 -15.73 3.07
N GLN A 135 5.16 -15.48 1.76
CA GLN A 135 6.21 -14.74 1.06
C GLN A 135 6.44 -13.36 1.66
N VAL A 136 5.35 -12.65 1.98
CA VAL A 136 5.44 -11.34 2.62
C VAL A 136 6.06 -11.45 4.02
N ASP A 137 5.63 -12.43 4.84
CA ASP A 137 6.20 -12.60 6.18
C ASP A 137 7.69 -12.93 6.13
N MET A 138 8.09 -13.84 5.23
CA MET A 138 9.48 -14.21 5.00
C MET A 138 10.32 -13.00 4.59
N MET A 139 9.85 -12.18 3.64
CA MET A 139 10.57 -10.98 3.20
C MET A 139 10.71 -9.96 4.34
N VAL A 140 9.66 -9.73 5.13
CA VAL A 140 9.71 -8.78 6.25
C VAL A 140 10.68 -9.27 7.34
N ARG A 141 10.68 -10.58 7.63
CA ARG A 141 11.64 -11.20 8.56
C ARG A 141 13.08 -11.05 8.08
N GLU A 142 13.32 -11.31 6.79
CA GLU A 142 14.65 -11.18 6.21
C GLU A 142 15.13 -9.72 6.21
N ALA A 143 14.25 -8.77 5.87
CA ALA A 143 14.54 -7.34 6.00
C ALA A 143 14.92 -6.98 7.45
N CYS A 144 14.16 -7.47 8.43
CA CYS A 144 14.46 -7.25 9.85
C CYS A 144 15.80 -7.90 10.27
N ARG A 145 16.17 -9.06 9.72
CA ARG A 145 17.46 -9.73 9.98
C ARG A 145 18.63 -8.94 9.43
N VAL A 146 18.58 -8.56 8.15
CA VAL A 146 19.62 -7.75 7.48
C VAL A 146 19.86 -6.44 8.23
N LEU A 147 18.78 -5.81 8.70
CA LEU A 147 18.83 -4.59 9.48
C LEU A 147 19.43 -4.81 10.89
N ALA A 148 19.14 -5.93 11.53
CA ALA A 148 19.75 -6.31 12.80
C ALA A 148 21.25 -6.57 12.65
N ASP A 149 21.67 -7.29 11.61
CA ASP A 149 23.09 -7.58 11.34
C ASP A 149 23.89 -6.30 11.13
N ARG A 150 23.34 -5.32 10.40
CA ARG A 150 23.99 -4.01 10.16
C ARG A 150 24.15 -3.16 11.41
N THR A 151 23.21 -3.25 12.35
CA THR A 151 23.26 -2.49 13.62
C THR A 151 24.03 -3.21 14.72
N ALA A 152 24.29 -4.52 14.58
CA ALA A 152 25.11 -5.27 15.51
C ALA A 152 26.58 -4.81 15.51
N ASP A 153 27.07 -4.33 14.36
CA ASP A 153 28.43 -3.77 14.21
C ASP A 153 28.60 -2.40 14.88
N GLU A 154 27.52 -1.74 15.30
CA GLU A 154 27.52 -0.42 15.96
C GLU A 154 27.54 -0.52 17.51
N GLY A 155 27.50 -1.74 18.07
CA GLY A 155 27.52 -2.01 19.51
C GLY A 155 26.15 -2.12 20.18
N ASP A 156 26.14 -2.27 21.51
CA ASP A 156 24.90 -2.43 22.28
C ASP A 156 24.05 -1.14 22.20
N PRO A 157 22.73 -1.23 21.91
CA PRO A 157 21.93 -0.05 21.60
C PRO A 157 21.77 0.84 22.83
N ARG A 158 21.92 2.14 22.63
CA ARG A 158 21.59 3.13 23.66
C ARG A 158 20.06 3.17 23.87
N PHE A 159 19.63 3.52 25.08
CA PHE A 159 18.20 3.64 25.44
C PHE A 159 17.42 4.64 24.55
N ASP A 160 18.14 5.51 23.82
CA ASP A 160 17.64 6.50 22.87
C ASP A 160 17.73 6.06 21.39
N ALA A 161 17.99 4.78 21.12
CA ALA A 161 18.05 4.21 19.76
C ALA A 161 16.84 4.66 18.92
N PRO A 162 17.04 5.00 17.62
CA PRO A 162 15.97 5.45 16.74
C PRO A 162 14.74 4.57 16.88
N ARG A 163 13.55 5.19 16.96
CA ARG A 163 12.27 4.52 17.18
C ARG A 163 12.04 3.32 16.25
N LEU A 164 12.60 3.36 15.03
CA LEU A 164 12.57 2.30 14.03
C LEU A 164 13.37 1.03 14.41
N GLU A 165 14.51 1.19 15.08
CA GLU A 165 15.38 0.09 15.52
C GLU A 165 14.72 -0.71 16.67
N GLN A 166 14.04 0.00 17.57
CA GLN A 166 13.20 -0.62 18.60
C GLN A 166 12.02 -1.38 17.97
N VAL A 167 11.53 -0.92 16.81
CA VAL A 167 10.42 -1.56 16.10
C VAL A 167 10.81 -2.91 15.54
N TRP A 168 11.85 -2.98 14.71
CA TRP A 168 12.19 -4.24 14.05
C TRP A 168 12.62 -5.32 15.05
N ARG A 169 13.22 -4.94 16.19
CA ARG A 169 13.69 -5.92 17.19
C ARG A 169 12.50 -6.54 17.91
N ALA A 170 11.46 -5.75 18.17
CA ALA A 170 10.22 -6.26 18.74
C ALA A 170 9.42 -7.12 17.76
N PHE A 171 9.54 -6.89 16.44
CA PHE A 171 9.00 -7.80 15.42
C PHE A 171 9.79 -9.11 15.35
N ALA A 172 11.13 -9.04 15.29
CA ALA A 172 12.01 -10.21 15.17
C ALA A 172 11.89 -11.20 16.35
N ARG A 173 11.58 -10.70 17.56
CA ARG A 173 11.38 -11.53 18.76
C ARG A 173 10.04 -12.28 18.77
N ARG A 174 9.12 -12.03 17.83
CA ARG A 174 7.80 -12.69 17.79
C ARG A 174 7.87 -14.05 17.10
N PRO A 175 7.10 -15.05 17.58
CA PRO A 175 6.98 -16.33 16.89
C PRO A 175 6.35 -16.15 15.50
N GLU A 176 6.82 -16.93 14.54
CA GLU A 176 6.32 -16.92 13.14
C GLU A 176 4.88 -17.43 13.06
N VAL A 177 4.67 -18.58 13.68
CA VAL A 177 3.37 -19.17 13.93
C VAL A 177 3.31 -19.45 15.42
N ALA A 178 2.26 -18.99 16.08
CA ALA A 178 1.92 -19.49 17.40
C ALA A 178 0.52 -20.09 17.31
N ALA A 179 0.37 -21.35 17.70
CA ALA A 179 -0.94 -21.98 17.75
C ALA A 179 -1.74 -21.39 18.92
N THR A 180 -2.95 -20.93 18.66
CA THR A 180 -3.94 -20.75 19.73
C THR A 180 -4.50 -22.12 20.12
N LYS A 181 -5.07 -22.27 21.32
CA LYS A 181 -5.70 -23.52 21.78
C LYS A 181 -6.72 -24.12 20.80
N ASP A 182 -7.25 -23.30 19.89
CA ASP A 182 -8.25 -23.68 18.88
C ASP A 182 -7.66 -23.97 17.49
N GLY A 183 -6.33 -24.13 17.36
CA GLY A 183 -5.66 -24.44 16.08
C GLY A 183 -5.55 -23.29 15.10
N ARG A 184 -6.04 -22.08 15.45
CA ARG A 184 -5.89 -20.86 14.65
C ARG A 184 -4.53 -20.20 14.90
N ALA A 185 -3.96 -19.58 13.88
CA ALA A 185 -2.75 -18.77 14.02
C ALA A 185 -2.99 -17.62 15.02
N ASN A 186 -2.06 -17.44 15.95
CA ASN A 186 -2.09 -16.38 16.93
C ASN A 186 -2.06 -15.02 16.20
N PRO A 187 -3.02 -14.13 16.44
CA PRO A 187 -3.07 -12.81 15.82
C PRO A 187 -1.82 -11.95 16.07
N ASP A 188 -1.04 -12.25 17.10
CA ASP A 188 0.20 -11.57 17.47
C ASP A 188 1.47 -12.22 16.89
N SER A 189 1.34 -13.37 16.22
CA SER A 189 2.42 -13.93 15.40
C SER A 189 2.70 -13.03 14.20
N THR A 190 3.91 -13.07 13.65
CA THR A 190 4.26 -12.24 12.48
C THR A 190 3.33 -12.56 11.30
N ARG A 191 3.08 -13.85 11.06
CA ARG A 191 2.16 -14.30 10.00
C ARG A 191 0.72 -13.82 10.23
N GLY A 192 0.27 -13.79 11.49
CA GLY A 192 -1.03 -13.24 11.88
C GLY A 192 -1.13 -11.72 11.65
N MET A 193 -0.06 -10.98 11.92
CA MET A 193 0.03 -9.54 11.62
C MET A 193 0.04 -9.29 10.11
N THR A 194 0.85 -10.03 9.36
CA THR A 194 0.93 -9.98 7.90
C THR A 194 -0.44 -10.27 7.26
N ALA A 195 -1.11 -11.33 7.69
CA ALA A 195 -2.46 -11.66 7.23
C ALA A 195 -3.48 -10.54 7.49
N ARG A 196 -3.38 -9.86 8.64
CA ARG A 196 -4.26 -8.73 8.98
C ARG A 196 -3.98 -7.52 8.10
N ALA A 197 -2.71 -7.22 7.84
CA ALA A 197 -2.32 -6.11 6.98
C ALA A 197 -2.80 -6.33 5.53
N LEU A 198 -2.61 -7.52 4.95
CA LEU A 198 -3.10 -7.83 3.61
C LEU A 198 -4.63 -7.77 3.52
N ARG A 199 -5.34 -8.28 4.53
CA ARG A 199 -6.80 -8.16 4.61
C ARG A 199 -7.25 -6.70 4.69
N TYR A 200 -6.54 -5.88 5.47
CA TYR A 200 -6.83 -4.45 5.56
C TYR A 200 -6.64 -3.74 4.20
N LEU A 201 -5.56 -4.03 3.47
CA LEU A 201 -5.37 -3.53 2.10
C LEU A 201 -6.49 -4.00 1.16
N ALA A 202 -6.97 -5.24 1.33
CA ALA A 202 -8.12 -5.74 0.56
C ALA A 202 -9.43 -5.01 0.93
N ASP A 203 -9.62 -4.65 2.19
CA ASP A 203 -10.76 -3.85 2.64
C ASP A 203 -10.74 -2.42 2.10
N LEU A 204 -9.56 -1.87 1.89
CA LEU A 204 -9.34 -0.62 1.16
C LEU A 204 -9.45 -0.77 -0.37
N GLY A 205 -9.77 -1.95 -0.90
CA GLY A 205 -9.88 -2.19 -2.35
C GLY A 205 -8.55 -2.10 -3.10
N LEU A 206 -7.43 -2.13 -2.38
CA LEU A 206 -6.08 -2.12 -2.94
C LEU A 206 -5.64 -3.54 -3.35
N LEU A 207 -6.09 -4.54 -2.59
CA LEU A 207 -5.93 -5.93 -2.94
C LEU A 207 -7.30 -6.57 -3.18
N ALA A 208 -7.31 -7.67 -3.95
CA ALA A 208 -8.44 -8.56 -4.04
C ALA A 208 -7.98 -9.96 -3.62
N ALA A 209 -8.72 -10.60 -2.72
CA ALA A 209 -8.47 -11.99 -2.35
C ALA A 209 -8.60 -12.90 -3.58
N SER A 210 -7.70 -13.87 -3.69
CA SER A 210 -7.75 -14.95 -4.68
C SER A 210 -8.53 -16.15 -4.11
N ASP A 211 -8.70 -17.19 -4.91
CA ASP A 211 -9.38 -18.43 -4.47
C ASP A 211 -8.54 -19.22 -3.44
N GLN A 212 -7.22 -19.06 -3.48
CA GLN A 212 -6.30 -19.64 -2.51
C GLN A 212 -6.24 -18.77 -1.25
N GLU A 213 -6.47 -19.39 -0.09
CA GLU A 213 -6.45 -18.70 1.19
C GLU A 213 -5.08 -18.07 1.45
N GLY A 214 -5.07 -16.81 1.87
CA GLY A 214 -3.84 -16.07 2.12
C GLY A 214 -3.17 -15.48 0.88
N THR A 215 -3.73 -15.70 -0.32
CA THR A 215 -3.22 -15.14 -1.57
C THR A 215 -4.09 -13.99 -2.06
N TYR A 216 -3.45 -12.94 -2.58
CA TYR A 216 -4.11 -11.74 -3.07
C TYR A 216 -3.53 -11.33 -4.43
N ARG A 217 -4.36 -10.65 -5.22
CA ARG A 217 -3.95 -9.95 -6.44
C ARG A 217 -4.03 -8.44 -6.25
N THR A 218 -3.13 -7.70 -6.88
CA THR A 218 -3.17 -6.24 -6.87
C THR A 218 -4.35 -5.72 -7.68
N THR A 219 -4.95 -4.61 -7.23
CA THR A 219 -5.87 -3.83 -8.06
C THR A 219 -5.12 -2.74 -8.81
N HIS A 220 -5.73 -2.20 -9.86
CA HIS A 220 -5.15 -1.08 -10.60
C HIS A 220 -5.05 0.18 -9.71
N ARG A 221 -5.96 0.34 -8.74
CA ARG A 221 -5.88 1.39 -7.72
C ARG A 221 -4.60 1.28 -6.90
N TYR A 222 -4.26 0.07 -6.46
CA TYR A 222 -3.03 -0.16 -5.71
C TYR A 222 -1.78 0.14 -6.51
N GLN A 223 -1.76 -0.23 -7.79
CA GLN A 223 -0.65 0.12 -8.68
C GLN A 223 -0.43 1.65 -8.75
N ILE A 224 -1.51 2.43 -8.86
CA ILE A 224 -1.45 3.91 -8.87
C ILE A 224 -0.92 4.45 -7.54
N GLU A 225 -1.40 3.94 -6.41
CA GLU A 225 -0.91 4.32 -5.08
C GLU A 225 0.57 3.97 -4.88
N VAL A 226 1.02 2.80 -5.36
CA VAL A 226 2.42 2.40 -5.29
C VAL A 226 3.31 3.29 -6.17
N ARG A 227 2.83 3.71 -7.36
CA ARG A 227 3.55 4.70 -8.19
C ARG A 227 3.71 6.04 -7.46
N GLU A 228 2.65 6.52 -6.82
CA GLU A 228 2.69 7.74 -6.02
C GLU A 228 3.65 7.60 -4.82
N LEU A 229 3.56 6.50 -4.08
CA LEU A 229 4.48 6.19 -2.98
C LEU A 229 5.94 6.14 -3.45
N ALA A 230 6.19 5.55 -4.63
CA ALA A 230 7.52 5.45 -5.21
C ALA A 230 8.08 6.78 -5.73
N ALA A 231 7.21 7.67 -6.19
CA ALA A 231 7.57 9.05 -6.51
C ALA A 231 7.82 9.90 -5.25
N GLY A 232 7.28 9.48 -4.10
CA GLY A 232 7.39 10.17 -2.82
C GLY A 232 8.69 9.88 -2.05
N ASN A 233 9.13 10.87 -1.26
CA ASN A 233 10.32 10.75 -0.40
C ASN A 233 10.25 9.62 0.64
N ALA A 234 9.06 9.11 0.98
CA ALA A 234 8.89 8.05 1.97
C ALA A 234 9.47 6.69 1.51
N LEU A 235 9.31 6.34 0.22
CA LEU A 235 9.97 5.14 -0.32
C LEU A 235 11.48 5.35 -0.38
N LYS A 236 11.92 6.55 -0.75
CA LYS A 236 13.34 6.92 -0.75
C LYS A 236 13.96 6.80 0.66
N GLU A 237 13.28 7.26 1.71
CA GLU A 237 13.75 7.10 3.09
C GLU A 237 13.86 5.63 3.50
N LEU A 238 12.90 4.77 3.11
CA LEU A 238 12.94 3.33 3.39
C LEU A 238 14.02 2.58 2.58
N LEU A 239 14.29 3.03 1.36
CA LEU A 239 15.38 2.53 0.52
C LEU A 239 16.76 3.02 1.00
N ASP A 240 16.86 4.27 1.45
CA ASP A 240 18.05 4.85 2.08
C ASP A 240 18.36 4.14 3.40
N LEU A 241 17.32 3.68 4.12
CA LEU A 241 17.43 2.78 5.27
C LEU A 241 17.80 1.33 4.88
N GLY A 242 17.88 1.03 3.58
CA GLY A 242 18.35 -0.25 3.05
C GLY A 242 17.42 -1.45 3.36
N VAL A 243 16.13 -1.20 3.56
CA VAL A 243 15.10 -2.17 3.98
C VAL A 243 14.68 -3.10 2.84
N VAL A 244 14.98 -2.76 1.59
CA VAL A 244 14.74 -3.60 0.40
C VAL A 244 16.01 -3.64 -0.45
N PRO A 245 16.57 -4.81 -0.77
CA PRO A 245 17.67 -4.90 -1.70
C PRO A 245 17.16 -4.57 -3.11
N ILE A 246 17.45 -3.38 -3.62
CA ILE A 246 17.36 -3.12 -5.06
C ILE A 246 18.54 -3.87 -5.69
N THR A 247 18.27 -5.02 -6.29
CA THR A 247 19.26 -5.74 -7.08
C THR A 247 19.41 -5.09 -8.45
N SER A 248 20.20 -4.01 -8.57
CA SER A 248 20.64 -3.42 -9.86
C SER A 248 19.56 -2.65 -10.66
N PRO A 249 19.92 -1.74 -11.59
CA PRO A 249 18.98 -0.98 -12.43
C PRO A 249 18.09 -1.84 -13.35
N SER A 250 18.35 -3.16 -13.43
CA SER A 250 17.53 -4.16 -14.14
C SER A 250 16.73 -5.05 -13.17
N GLY A 251 16.58 -4.63 -11.92
CA GLY A 251 16.35 -5.49 -10.78
C GLY A 251 15.12 -6.38 -10.81
N THR A 252 15.38 -7.66 -10.58
CA THR A 252 14.39 -8.70 -10.37
C THR A 252 14.58 -9.20 -8.94
N LEU A 253 13.50 -9.26 -8.16
CA LEU A 253 13.50 -10.01 -6.89
C LEU A 253 13.56 -11.50 -7.23
N ARG A 254 14.62 -12.20 -6.82
CA ARG A 254 14.69 -13.67 -6.95
C ARG A 254 13.78 -14.29 -5.90
N HIS A 255 12.90 -15.18 -6.33
CA HIS A 255 12.05 -15.99 -5.45
C HIS A 255 12.91 -17.02 -4.71
N VAL A 256 12.73 -17.21 -3.39
CA VAL A 256 13.48 -18.17 -2.55
C VAL A 256 13.02 -19.62 -2.78
N GLY A 257 12.83 -19.98 -4.05
CA GLY A 257 12.41 -21.31 -4.48
C GLY A 257 12.70 -21.61 -5.95
N ASP A 258 13.35 -20.69 -6.68
CA ASP A 258 13.93 -21.05 -7.96
C ASP A 258 15.13 -21.97 -7.70
N PRO A 259 15.18 -23.17 -8.29
CA PRO A 259 16.41 -23.95 -8.28
C PRO A 259 17.50 -23.09 -8.89
N ALA A 260 18.68 -23.10 -8.29
CA ALA A 260 19.85 -22.48 -8.89
C ALA A 260 19.97 -23.05 -10.31
N GLU A 261 19.90 -22.19 -11.32
CA GLU A 261 20.39 -22.54 -12.64
C GLU A 261 21.88 -22.80 -12.44
N ASP A 262 22.22 -24.09 -12.38
CA ASP A 262 23.60 -24.55 -12.43
C ASP A 262 24.17 -24.07 -13.76
N GLU A 263 25.05 -23.06 -13.69
CA GLU A 263 25.93 -22.70 -14.79
C GLU A 263 26.98 -23.80 -14.95
N GLU A 264 26.76 -24.71 -15.91
CA GLU A 264 27.81 -25.38 -16.69
C GLU A 264 27.36 -25.67 -18.13
#